data_AF-A0A1R4JGB1-F1
#
_entry.id   AF-A0A1R4JGB1-F1
#
_cell.length_a   1.000
_cell.length_b   1.000
_cell.length_c   1.000
_cell.angle_alpha   90.00
_cell.angle_beta   90.00
_cell.angle_gamma   90.00
#
_symmetry.space_group_name_H-M   'P 1'
#
loop_
_entity.id
_entity.type
_entity.pdbx_description
1 polymer ?
#
loop_
_entity_poly.entity_id
_entity_poly.type
_entity_poly.pdbx_seq_one_letter_code
_entity_poly.pdbx_strand_id
1 'polypeptide(L)'
;MLTSRPSGGTHGDLAGVATSRSRHPTHEENPMNTRRIAAPLFSLALVAGLTCAGNVSSADATAPLPAKKAKAPKNVIVLIGDGMGYKQIAAASLYEKGRSYKQAVGQPGAVREVTGRPVTLQEKFPVQADMATYSVKGSYDPLRAWRDFECVKADPTGSAAAGTAMSTGVKTYNAGLGVDADGKPVENPSERAIALGKAAGSISSVQFSHATPASYVVHNKSRNDHMGIAKQEVASEMTVMMGAGNPHFDDNGKKLKAPKYGYIS
;
A
#
# COMPACT_ATOMS: atom_id res chain seq x y z
N MET A 1 -8.09 42.68 -20.29
CA MET A 1 -7.91 43.49 -21.52
C MET A 1 -8.02 42.53 -22.70
N LEU A 2 -9.19 42.52 -23.35
CA LEU A 2 -9.51 41.71 -24.53
C LEU A 2 -8.87 42.32 -25.78
N THR A 3 -8.40 41.50 -26.73
CA THR A 3 -8.48 41.71 -28.19
C THR A 3 -8.44 40.31 -28.85
N SER A 4 -9.53 39.72 -29.36
CA SER A 4 -10.27 39.90 -30.62
C SER A 4 -9.53 39.47 -31.92
N ARG A 5 -10.07 38.40 -32.55
CA ARG A 5 -9.81 37.88 -33.92
C ARG A 5 -10.21 38.88 -35.03
N PRO A 6 -9.83 38.63 -36.31
CA PRO A 6 -10.70 37.94 -37.29
C PRO A 6 -9.93 36.89 -38.14
N SER A 7 -10.44 35.67 -38.42
CA SER A 7 -11.42 35.21 -39.43
C SER A 7 -11.05 35.43 -40.91
N GLY A 8 -10.80 34.34 -41.62
CA GLY A 8 -10.78 34.25 -43.08
C GLY A 8 -10.68 32.77 -43.48
N GLY A 9 -11.77 32.19 -43.95
CA GLY A 9 -11.82 30.84 -44.49
C GLY A 9 -12.15 30.86 -45.98
N THR A 10 -11.75 29.80 -46.69
CA THR A 10 -12.36 29.38 -47.96
C THR A 10 -12.27 27.86 -48.08
N HIS A 11 -13.36 27.32 -48.64
CA HIS A 11 -13.74 25.92 -48.79
C HIS A 11 -12.92 25.12 -49.80
N GLY A 12 -12.98 23.79 -49.64
CA GLY A 12 -12.65 22.79 -50.64
C GLY A 12 -13.05 21.40 -50.16
N ASP A 13 -14.32 21.04 -50.36
CA ASP A 13 -14.86 19.67 -50.25
C ASP A 13 -14.13 18.71 -51.19
N LEU A 14 -13.96 17.45 -50.77
CA LEU A 14 -14.23 16.28 -51.60
C LEU A 14 -14.36 15.02 -50.72
N ALA A 15 -15.45 14.30 -50.97
CA ALA A 15 -15.96 13.17 -50.22
C ALA A 15 -15.27 11.84 -50.55
N GLY A 16 -15.39 10.87 -49.63
CA GLY A 16 -15.82 9.52 -50.02
C GLY A 16 -14.97 8.32 -49.59
N VAL A 17 -15.59 7.51 -48.70
CA VAL A 17 -15.81 6.04 -48.82
C VAL A 17 -14.98 5.07 -47.95
N ALA A 18 -15.76 4.26 -47.21
CA ALA A 18 -15.62 2.87 -46.71
C ALA A 18 -14.57 2.54 -45.63
N THR A 19 -14.97 2.33 -44.36
CA THR A 19 -15.54 1.13 -43.72
C THR A 19 -14.67 -0.14 -43.74
N SER A 20 -14.20 -0.56 -42.56
CA SER A 20 -13.97 -1.97 -42.23
C SER A 20 -13.93 -2.17 -40.70
N ARG A 21 -14.91 -2.91 -40.18
CA ARG A 21 -14.97 -3.44 -38.81
C ARG A 21 -14.11 -4.70 -38.74
N SER A 22 -13.22 -4.80 -37.73
CA SER A 22 -12.59 -6.06 -37.35
C SER A 22 -13.13 -6.53 -35.99
N ARG A 23 -13.55 -7.80 -35.96
CA ARG A 23 -14.26 -8.49 -34.87
C ARG A 23 -13.27 -9.12 -33.88
N HIS A 24 -13.73 -9.25 -32.64
CA HIS A 24 -13.25 -10.22 -31.65
C HIS A 24 -13.07 -11.62 -32.24
N PRO A 25 -12.03 -12.37 -31.83
CA PRO A 25 -12.05 -13.82 -31.81
C PRO A 25 -12.52 -14.34 -30.45
N THR A 26 -13.43 -15.30 -30.52
CA THR A 26 -14.01 -16.09 -29.43
C THR A 26 -13.05 -17.17 -28.93
N HIS A 27 -13.25 -17.54 -27.67
CA HIS A 27 -12.66 -18.72 -27.01
C HIS A 27 -12.89 -20.01 -27.81
N GLU A 28 -11.85 -20.83 -27.92
CA GLU A 28 -11.94 -22.24 -28.32
C GLU A 28 -11.11 -23.05 -27.29
N GLU A 29 -11.81 -23.84 -26.47
CA GLU A 29 -11.24 -24.88 -25.62
C GLU A 29 -10.98 -26.13 -26.47
N ASN A 30 -9.85 -26.82 -26.26
CA ASN A 30 -9.70 -28.22 -26.66
C ASN A 30 -8.81 -28.97 -25.63
N PRO A 31 -9.13 -30.21 -25.24
CA PRO A 31 -8.69 -30.80 -23.98
C PRO A 31 -7.38 -31.62 -24.08
N MET A 32 -6.88 -31.95 -22.89
CA MET A 32 -5.70 -32.76 -22.55
C MET A 32 -5.29 -33.86 -23.54
N ASN A 33 -3.98 -33.97 -23.78
CA ASN A 33 -3.36 -35.29 -23.96
C ASN A 33 -1.91 -35.33 -23.42
N THR A 34 -1.74 -36.02 -22.30
CA THR A 34 -0.47 -36.45 -21.71
C THR A 34 0.23 -37.48 -22.58
N ARG A 35 1.44 -37.19 -23.07
CA ARG A 35 2.41 -38.23 -23.46
C ARG A 35 3.82 -37.85 -23.04
N ARG A 36 4.38 -38.68 -22.14
CA ARG A 36 5.79 -38.72 -21.76
C ARG A 36 6.62 -39.15 -22.97
N ILE A 37 7.65 -38.40 -23.35
CA ILE A 37 8.71 -38.87 -24.26
C ILE A 37 10.06 -38.36 -23.74
N ALA A 38 10.99 -39.30 -23.62
CA ALA A 38 12.31 -39.18 -23.03
C ALA A 38 13.29 -38.34 -23.88
N ALA A 39 14.29 -37.77 -23.19
CA ALA A 39 15.39 -36.99 -23.74
C ALA A 39 16.38 -37.83 -24.57
N PRO A 40 17.17 -37.19 -25.45
CA PRO A 40 18.52 -37.63 -25.75
C PRO A 40 19.58 -36.62 -25.29
N LEU A 41 20.68 -37.17 -24.80
CA LEU A 41 21.90 -36.51 -24.37
C LEU A 41 22.54 -35.68 -25.50
N PHE A 42 23.01 -34.48 -25.17
CA PHE A 42 24.00 -33.76 -25.98
C PHE A 42 25.30 -33.65 -25.20
N SER A 43 26.37 -34.18 -25.81
CA SER A 43 27.73 -34.25 -25.29
C SER A 43 28.35 -32.85 -25.11
N LEU A 44 28.91 -32.59 -23.93
CA LEU A 44 29.59 -31.34 -23.59
C LEU A 44 31.05 -31.42 -24.07
N ALA A 45 31.40 -30.62 -25.08
CA ALA A 45 32.79 -30.35 -25.44
C ALA A 45 33.33 -29.20 -24.56
N LEU A 46 34.42 -29.49 -23.86
CA LEU A 46 35.15 -28.55 -23.01
C LEU A 46 35.96 -27.57 -23.89
N VAL A 47 35.60 -26.28 -23.89
CA VAL A 47 36.45 -25.21 -24.42
C VAL A 47 36.83 -24.29 -23.25
N ALA A 48 38.11 -24.34 -22.89
CA ALA A 48 38.72 -23.42 -21.95
C ALA A 48 38.89 -22.04 -22.63
N GLY A 49 38.00 -21.10 -22.32
CA GLY A 49 38.07 -19.72 -22.76
C GLY A 49 38.31 -18.80 -21.57
N LEU A 50 39.55 -18.32 -21.45
CA LEU A 50 39.98 -17.29 -20.52
C LEU A 50 39.19 -15.99 -20.77
N THR A 51 38.31 -15.60 -19.85
CA THR A 51 37.66 -14.28 -19.88
C THR A 51 37.65 -13.66 -18.48
N CYS A 52 37.99 -12.38 -18.45
CA CYS A 52 38.24 -11.59 -17.26
C CYS A 52 37.01 -11.55 -16.34
N ALA A 53 37.19 -11.98 -15.08
CA ALA A 53 36.20 -11.81 -14.02
C ALA A 53 36.00 -10.33 -13.70
N GLY A 54 34.97 -9.72 -14.28
CA GLY A 54 34.40 -8.48 -13.75
C GLY A 54 33.56 -8.83 -12.54
N ASN A 55 34.04 -8.49 -11.34
CA ASN A 55 33.26 -8.59 -10.12
C ASN A 55 32.06 -7.63 -10.21
N VAL A 56 30.89 -8.16 -10.54
CA VAL A 56 29.62 -7.48 -10.24
C VAL A 56 29.47 -7.56 -8.72
N SER A 57 29.75 -6.47 -8.01
CA SER A 57 29.40 -6.35 -6.60
C SER A 57 27.88 -6.38 -6.49
N SER A 58 27.34 -7.54 -6.15
CA SER A 58 25.98 -7.64 -5.61
C SER A 58 25.91 -6.71 -4.40
N ALA A 59 25.00 -5.74 -4.45
CA ALA A 59 24.72 -4.84 -3.34
C ALA A 59 24.54 -5.66 -2.05
N ASP A 60 25.28 -5.27 -1.01
CA ASP A 60 25.24 -5.89 0.31
C ASP A 60 23.78 -5.96 0.79
N ALA A 61 23.21 -7.16 0.76
CA ALA A 61 22.09 -7.51 1.60
C ALA A 61 22.59 -7.37 3.04
N THR A 62 22.23 -6.29 3.72
CA THR A 62 22.50 -6.10 5.14
C THR A 62 22.06 -7.36 5.88
N ALA A 63 23.04 -8.07 6.45
CA ALA A 63 22.80 -9.29 7.21
C ALA A 63 21.73 -9.02 8.28
N PRO A 64 20.77 -9.94 8.50
CA PRO A 64 19.81 -9.78 9.59
C PRO A 64 20.57 -9.62 10.91
N LEU A 65 20.23 -8.60 11.69
CA LEU A 65 20.79 -8.43 13.02
C LEU A 65 20.60 -9.74 13.81
N PRO A 66 21.61 -10.19 14.59
CA PRO A 66 21.51 -11.43 15.33
C PRO A 66 20.32 -11.37 16.29
N ALA A 67 19.28 -12.15 15.99
CA ALA A 67 18.08 -12.23 16.80
C ALA A 67 18.41 -12.96 18.11
N LYS A 68 18.67 -12.18 19.18
CA LYS A 68 18.63 -12.70 20.55
C LYS A 68 17.24 -13.32 20.71
N LYS A 69 17.15 -14.60 21.12
CA LYS A 69 15.87 -15.31 21.35
C LYS A 69 15.05 -14.53 22.39
N ALA A 70 14.22 -13.61 21.92
CA ALA A 70 13.39 -12.78 22.76
C ALA A 70 12.20 -13.64 23.21
N LYS A 71 11.83 -13.51 24.50
CA LYS A 71 10.57 -14.09 24.99
C LYS A 71 9.42 -13.50 24.16
N ALA A 72 8.51 -14.37 23.70
CA ALA A 72 7.37 -13.93 22.91
C ALA A 72 6.57 -12.85 23.65
N PRO A 73 6.13 -11.78 22.96
CA PRO A 73 5.40 -10.70 23.61
C PRO A 73 4.05 -11.19 24.15
N LYS A 74 3.66 -10.71 25.34
CA LYS A 74 2.33 -11.01 25.90
C LYS A 74 1.22 -10.30 25.12
N ASN A 75 1.49 -9.04 24.75
CA ASN A 75 0.58 -8.14 24.05
C ASN A 75 1.32 -7.48 22.88
N VAL A 76 0.62 -7.20 21.80
CA VAL A 76 1.11 -6.43 20.66
C VAL A 76 0.16 -5.25 20.45
N ILE A 77 0.70 -4.04 20.40
CA ILE A 77 -0.05 -2.81 20.12
C ILE A 77 0.55 -2.20 18.87
N VAL A 78 -0.26 -2.03 17.83
CA VAL A 78 0.14 -1.41 16.57
C VAL A 78 -0.51 -0.04 16.49
N LEU A 79 0.30 1.00 16.30
CA LEU A 79 -0.14 2.38 16.14
C LEU A 79 0.10 2.79 14.69
N ILE A 80 -0.96 3.12 13.97
CA ILE A 80 -0.90 3.49 12.55
C ILE A 80 -1.26 4.97 12.42
N GLY A 81 -0.32 5.76 11.89
CA GLY A 81 -0.62 7.10 11.37
C GLY A 81 -0.92 7.01 9.88
N ASP A 82 -2.19 7.03 9.49
CA ASP A 82 -2.58 6.99 8.09
C ASP A 82 -2.05 8.24 7.35
N GLY A 83 -1.30 8.03 6.26
CA GLY A 83 -0.61 9.10 5.54
C GLY A 83 0.57 9.76 6.30
N MET A 84 1.00 9.20 7.44
CA MET A 84 2.05 9.78 8.29
C MET A 84 3.47 9.39 7.81
N GLY A 85 3.91 9.99 6.71
CA GLY A 85 5.29 9.86 6.24
C GLY A 85 6.30 10.70 7.05
N TYR A 86 7.59 10.55 6.74
CA TYR A 86 8.67 11.27 7.43
C TYR A 86 8.52 12.79 7.40
N LYS A 87 8.02 13.33 6.28
CA LYS A 87 7.83 14.79 6.14
C LYS A 87 6.63 15.29 6.95
N GLN A 88 5.58 14.48 7.12
CA GLN A 88 4.46 14.77 8.00
C GLN A 88 4.93 14.83 9.46
N ILE A 89 5.72 13.84 9.92
CA ILE A 89 6.29 13.83 11.28
C ILE A 89 7.18 15.06 11.50
N ALA A 90 8.06 15.37 10.54
CA ALA A 90 8.93 16.54 10.63
C ALA A 90 8.15 17.86 10.68
N ALA A 91 7.14 18.01 9.81
CA ALA A 91 6.30 19.20 9.79
C ALA A 91 5.53 19.39 11.10
N ALA A 92 4.91 18.34 11.65
CA ALA A 92 4.22 18.40 12.93
C ALA A 92 5.18 18.74 14.08
N SER A 93 6.37 18.13 14.09
CA SER A 93 7.39 18.40 15.11
C SER A 93 7.89 19.85 15.06
N LEU A 94 8.10 20.40 13.85
CA LEU A 94 8.47 21.80 13.66
C LEU A 94 7.36 22.75 14.13
N TYR A 95 6.10 22.44 13.81
CA TYR A 95 4.96 23.23 14.23
C TYR A 95 4.80 23.25 15.76
N GLU A 96 4.84 22.08 16.41
CA GLU A 96 4.56 21.99 17.86
C GLU A 96 5.75 22.34 18.75
N LYS A 97 6.98 22.06 18.30
CA LYS A 97 8.19 22.11 19.13
C LYS A 97 9.31 22.99 18.55
N GLY A 98 9.12 23.57 17.37
CA GLY A 98 10.12 24.40 16.70
C GLY A 98 11.34 23.63 16.16
N ARG A 99 11.30 22.28 16.17
CA ARG A 99 12.42 21.42 15.72
C ARG A 99 11.93 20.05 15.26
N SER A 100 12.64 19.43 14.32
CA SER A 100 12.42 18.05 13.88
C SER A 100 13.60 17.16 14.27
N TYR A 101 13.37 15.84 14.35
CA TYR A 101 14.43 14.88 14.63
C TYR A 101 15.45 14.76 13.49
N LYS A 102 14.99 14.83 12.25
CA LYS A 102 15.83 14.91 11.06
C LYS A 102 15.73 16.33 10.49
N GLN A 103 16.85 17.04 10.45
CA GLN A 103 16.93 18.41 9.94
C GLN A 103 17.81 18.48 8.71
N ALA A 104 17.33 19.17 7.68
CA ALA A 104 18.16 19.56 6.55
C ALA A 104 18.98 20.79 6.93
N VAL A 105 20.30 20.71 6.79
CA VAL A 105 21.23 21.84 7.00
C VAL A 105 22.08 22.04 5.75
N GLY A 106 22.39 23.30 5.44
CA GLY A 106 23.18 23.68 4.26
C GLY A 106 22.47 24.72 3.40
N GLN A 107 23.08 25.06 2.26
CA GLN A 107 22.51 25.98 1.28
C GLN A 107 21.76 25.21 0.20
N PRO A 108 20.84 25.85 -0.56
CA PRO A 108 20.23 25.24 -1.74
C PRO A 108 21.29 24.64 -2.68
N GLY A 109 21.13 23.37 -3.07
CA GLY A 109 22.11 22.63 -3.87
C GLY A 109 23.20 21.90 -3.07
N ALA A 110 23.33 22.15 -1.77
CA ALA A 110 24.30 21.49 -0.87
C ALA A 110 23.67 21.21 0.51
N VAL A 111 22.50 20.57 0.52
CA VAL A 111 21.77 20.21 1.75
C VAL A 111 22.22 18.83 2.22
N ARG A 112 22.53 18.69 3.51
CA ARG A 112 22.70 17.40 4.18
C ARG A 112 21.69 17.23 5.29
N GLU A 113 21.27 15.99 5.53
CA GLU A 113 20.44 15.68 6.69
C GLU A 113 21.32 15.45 7.93
N VAL A 114 20.96 16.07 9.05
CA VAL A 114 21.55 15.84 10.36
C VAL A 114 20.50 15.29 11.32
N THR A 115 20.93 14.34 12.15
CA THR A 115 20.06 13.73 13.16
C THR A 115 20.22 14.49 14.48
N GLY A 116 19.10 15.04 14.96
CA GLY A 116 18.98 15.74 16.23
C GLY A 116 18.57 14.84 17.38
N ARG A 117 18.06 15.43 18.45
CA ARG A 117 17.45 14.69 19.57
C ARG A 117 15.99 14.35 19.23
N PRO A 118 15.51 13.13 19.54
CA PRO A 118 14.10 12.76 19.38
C PRO A 118 13.15 13.83 19.96
N VAL A 119 12.13 14.15 19.21
CA VAL A 119 11.10 15.16 19.49
C VAL A 119 9.79 14.48 19.87
N THR A 120 9.46 13.38 19.20
CA THR A 120 8.25 12.57 19.43
C THR A 120 8.56 11.25 20.12
N LEU A 121 7.53 10.55 20.60
CA LEU A 121 7.71 9.27 21.32
C LEU A 121 8.25 8.17 20.40
N GLN A 122 7.72 8.06 19.18
CA GLN A 122 8.10 7.04 18.21
C GLN A 122 9.58 7.13 17.81
N GLU A 123 10.16 8.34 17.79
CA GLU A 123 11.57 8.57 17.48
C GLU A 123 12.52 8.04 18.58
N LYS A 124 12.00 7.74 19.77
CA LYS A 124 12.77 7.13 20.87
C LYS A 124 12.81 5.61 20.80
N PHE A 125 12.10 4.99 19.86
CA PHE A 125 12.11 3.54 19.74
C PHE A 125 13.51 3.05 19.33
N PRO A 126 14.00 1.96 19.95
CA PRO A 126 15.37 1.49 19.74
C PRO A 126 15.61 0.90 18.35
N VAL A 127 14.53 0.53 17.66
CA VAL A 127 14.56 0.01 16.30
C VAL A 127 13.66 0.89 15.43
N GLN A 128 14.24 1.41 14.36
CA GLN A 128 13.56 2.17 13.33
C GLN A 128 13.95 1.55 11.99
N ALA A 129 12.97 1.33 11.12
CA ALA A 129 13.18 0.70 9.83
C ALA A 129 12.34 1.40 8.77
N ASP A 130 12.89 1.50 7.58
CA ASP A 130 12.18 1.92 6.38
C ASP A 130 11.43 0.72 5.79
N MET A 131 10.26 0.95 5.21
CA MET A 131 9.45 -0.09 4.57
C MET A 131 8.91 0.40 3.24
N ALA A 132 9.06 -0.41 2.19
CA ALA A 132 8.46 -0.13 0.88
C ALA A 132 6.96 -0.49 0.88
N THR A 133 6.12 0.45 0.45
CA THR A 133 4.65 0.38 0.66
C THR A 133 3.84 0.09 -0.60
N TYR A 134 4.47 -0.17 -1.75
CA TYR A 134 3.78 -0.44 -3.02
C TYR A 134 2.70 -1.55 -2.90
N SER A 135 1.61 -1.44 -3.64
CA SER A 135 0.56 -2.47 -3.73
C SER A 135 1.04 -3.66 -4.57
N VAL A 136 0.23 -4.71 -4.74
CA VAL A 136 0.63 -5.91 -5.53
C VAL A 136 1.05 -5.61 -6.97
N LYS A 137 0.57 -4.51 -7.56
CA LYS A 137 0.89 -4.10 -8.94
C LYS A 137 2.17 -3.25 -9.03
N GLY A 138 2.66 -2.76 -7.89
CA GLY A 138 3.79 -1.84 -7.85
C GLY A 138 5.12 -2.54 -7.60
N SER A 139 6.18 -1.75 -7.63
CA SER A 139 7.52 -2.13 -7.19
C SER A 139 8.22 -0.90 -6.62
N TYR A 140 9.38 -1.11 -5.99
CA TYR A 140 10.23 -0.01 -5.53
C TYR A 140 11.64 -0.17 -6.10
N ASP A 141 12.05 0.81 -6.91
CA ASP A 141 13.41 0.98 -7.40
C ASP A 141 13.93 2.35 -6.92
N PRO A 142 14.95 2.39 -6.04
CA PRO A 142 15.42 3.64 -5.46
C PRO A 142 16.06 4.57 -6.50
N LEU A 143 16.74 4.05 -7.53
CA LEU A 143 17.37 4.88 -8.56
C LEU A 143 16.33 5.54 -9.45
N ARG A 144 15.30 4.78 -9.82
CA ARG A 144 14.17 5.30 -10.60
C ARG A 144 13.36 6.30 -9.79
N ALA A 145 13.05 6.01 -8.52
CA ALA A 145 12.33 6.91 -7.63
C ALA A 145 13.07 8.24 -7.42
N TRP A 146 14.40 8.22 -7.39
CA TRP A 146 15.21 9.44 -7.26
C TRP A 146 15.27 10.28 -8.54
N ARG A 147 15.27 9.64 -9.72
CA ARG A 147 15.42 10.33 -11.00
C ARG A 147 14.09 10.79 -11.60
N ASP A 148 13.00 10.11 -11.30
CA ASP A 148 11.68 10.34 -11.87
C ASP A 148 10.61 10.47 -10.78
N PHE A 149 10.21 11.71 -10.50
CA PHE A 149 9.21 12.00 -9.48
C PHE A 149 7.79 11.55 -9.86
N GLU A 150 7.50 11.34 -11.15
CA GLU A 150 6.19 10.85 -11.57
C GLU A 150 6.04 9.35 -11.29
N CYS A 151 7.15 8.60 -11.28
CA CYS A 151 7.15 7.18 -10.92
C CYS A 151 6.51 6.92 -9.55
N VAL A 152 6.82 7.74 -8.53
CA VAL A 152 6.27 7.56 -7.17
C VAL A 152 4.81 8.01 -7.05
N LYS A 153 4.31 8.80 -8.01
CA LYS A 153 2.94 9.33 -8.03
C LYS A 153 1.96 8.50 -8.86
N ALA A 154 2.47 7.66 -9.77
CA ALA A 154 1.64 7.03 -10.79
C ALA A 154 0.60 6.04 -10.24
N ASP A 155 0.96 5.21 -9.26
CA ASP A 155 0.04 4.23 -8.64
C ASP A 155 0.37 4.03 -7.16
N PRO A 156 0.10 5.03 -6.30
CA PRO A 156 0.36 4.91 -4.88
C PRO A 156 -0.55 3.85 -4.26
N THR A 157 -0.05 3.17 -3.23
CA THR A 157 -0.85 2.25 -2.45
C THR A 157 -2.01 2.98 -1.77
N GLY A 158 -3.19 2.35 -1.74
CA GLY A 158 -4.31 2.81 -0.92
C GLY A 158 -4.24 2.24 0.50
N SER A 159 -4.93 2.88 1.45
CA SER A 159 -4.99 2.42 2.85
C SER A 159 -5.42 0.96 3.00
N ALA A 160 -6.30 0.45 2.12
CA ALA A 160 -6.74 -0.95 2.17
C ALA A 160 -5.62 -1.94 1.82
N ALA A 161 -4.89 -1.71 0.73
CA ALA A 161 -3.77 -2.56 0.34
C ALA A 161 -2.61 -2.48 1.34
N ALA A 162 -2.28 -1.27 1.80
CA ALA A 162 -1.24 -1.06 2.80
C ALA A 162 -1.61 -1.73 4.14
N GLY A 163 -2.84 -1.52 4.61
CA GLY A 163 -3.38 -2.13 5.82
C GLY A 163 -3.37 -3.66 5.76
N THR A 164 -3.82 -4.24 4.65
CA THR A 164 -3.79 -5.69 4.41
C THR A 164 -2.36 -6.22 4.42
N ALA A 165 -1.43 -5.57 3.72
CA ALA A 165 -0.04 -6.00 3.72
C ALA A 165 0.59 -5.95 5.12
N MET A 166 0.27 -4.94 5.93
CA MET A 166 0.74 -4.81 7.31
C MET A 166 0.11 -5.83 8.26
N SER A 167 -1.16 -6.19 8.05
CA SER A 167 -1.89 -7.09 8.94
C SER A 167 -1.65 -8.57 8.60
N THR A 168 -1.60 -8.93 7.32
CA THR A 168 -1.53 -10.33 6.88
C THR A 168 -0.16 -10.75 6.35
N GLY A 169 0.72 -9.78 6.06
CA GLY A 169 2.00 -10.03 5.38
C GLY A 169 1.86 -10.29 3.87
N VAL A 170 0.65 -10.17 3.30
CA VAL A 170 0.37 -10.43 1.88
C VAL A 170 -0.01 -9.13 1.16
N LYS A 171 0.72 -8.80 0.08
CA LYS A 171 0.36 -7.67 -0.78
C LYS A 171 -0.91 -7.97 -1.57
N THR A 172 -1.75 -6.94 -1.74
CA THR A 172 -3.01 -7.01 -2.49
C THR A 172 -3.22 -5.77 -3.36
N TYR A 173 -4.33 -5.69 -4.09
CA TYR A 173 -4.73 -4.54 -4.89
C TYR A 173 -5.35 -3.44 -4.02
N ASN A 174 -5.35 -2.18 -4.49
CA ASN A 174 -5.68 -0.97 -3.70
C ASN A 174 -7.03 -0.94 -2.97
N ALA A 175 -7.96 -1.82 -3.30
CA ALA A 175 -9.28 -1.91 -2.66
C ALA A 175 -9.45 -3.14 -1.74
N GLY A 176 -8.53 -4.11 -1.77
CA GLY A 176 -8.63 -5.35 -1.00
C GLY A 176 -8.35 -5.14 0.49
N LEU A 177 -9.22 -5.70 1.34
CA LEU A 177 -9.12 -5.74 2.80
C LEU A 177 -9.03 -7.19 3.24
N GLY A 178 -7.91 -7.59 3.86
CA GLY A 178 -7.73 -8.96 4.36
C GLY A 178 -7.78 -10.04 3.27
N VAL A 179 -7.54 -9.69 2.01
CA VAL A 179 -7.58 -10.63 0.88
C VAL A 179 -6.32 -10.56 0.06
N ASP A 180 -5.93 -11.67 -0.57
CA ASP A 180 -4.82 -11.72 -1.52
C ASP A 180 -5.15 -11.05 -2.86
N ALA A 181 -4.24 -11.15 -3.82
CA ALA A 181 -4.39 -10.58 -5.15
C ALA A 181 -5.58 -11.15 -5.96
N ASP A 182 -6.00 -12.38 -5.67
CA ASP A 182 -7.15 -13.06 -6.28
C ASP A 182 -8.47 -12.76 -5.52
N GLY A 183 -8.39 -12.02 -4.41
CA GLY A 183 -9.51 -11.72 -3.54
C GLY A 183 -9.89 -12.88 -2.61
N LYS A 184 -8.99 -13.83 -2.35
CA LYS A 184 -9.19 -14.89 -1.37
C LYS A 184 -8.83 -14.39 0.03
N PRO A 185 -9.59 -14.76 1.07
CA PRO A 185 -9.28 -14.39 2.45
C PRO A 185 -7.86 -14.81 2.87
N VAL A 186 -7.18 -13.93 3.59
CA VAL A 186 -5.87 -14.20 4.22
C VAL A 186 -5.97 -13.84 5.69
N GLU A 187 -5.57 -14.75 6.56
CA GLU A 187 -5.66 -14.58 8.01
C GLU A 187 -4.97 -13.28 8.47
N ASN A 188 -5.65 -12.54 9.33
CA ASN A 188 -5.16 -11.33 9.96
C ASN A 188 -4.77 -11.58 11.44
N PRO A 189 -4.10 -10.63 12.11
CA PRO A 189 -3.52 -10.89 13.43
C PRO A 189 -4.59 -10.91 14.53
N SER A 190 -5.76 -10.32 14.30
CA SER A 190 -6.89 -10.37 15.25
C SER A 190 -7.50 -11.76 15.27
N GLU A 191 -7.72 -12.37 14.10
CA GLU A 191 -8.17 -13.76 13.97
C GLU A 191 -7.17 -14.71 14.62
N ARG A 192 -5.88 -14.53 14.33
CA ARG A 192 -4.81 -15.31 14.97
C ARG A 192 -4.82 -15.16 16.49
N ALA A 193 -5.04 -13.95 17.01
CA ALA A 193 -5.11 -13.70 18.45
C ALA A 193 -6.31 -14.42 19.09
N ILE A 194 -7.50 -14.27 18.49
CA ILE A 194 -8.75 -14.91 18.94
C ILE A 194 -8.61 -16.44 18.94
N ALA A 195 -8.07 -17.02 17.86
CA ALA A 195 -7.81 -18.46 17.76
C ALA A 195 -6.84 -18.99 18.84
N LEU A 196 -5.98 -18.11 19.38
CA LEU A 196 -5.07 -18.41 20.49
C LEU A 196 -5.67 -18.11 21.87
N GLY A 197 -6.98 -17.82 21.96
CA GLY A 197 -7.67 -17.46 23.19
C GLY A 197 -7.28 -16.10 23.77
N LYS A 198 -6.79 -15.18 22.93
CA LYS A 198 -6.43 -13.81 23.32
C LYS A 198 -7.53 -12.83 22.89
N ALA A 199 -7.64 -11.72 23.62
CA ALA A 199 -8.45 -10.59 23.18
C ALA A 199 -7.84 -9.90 21.96
N ALA A 200 -8.70 -9.39 21.08
CA ALA A 200 -8.32 -8.57 19.94
C ALA A 200 -9.15 -7.26 19.94
N GLY A 201 -8.54 -6.18 19.46
CA GLY A 201 -9.17 -4.86 19.46
C GLY A 201 -8.75 -3.99 18.27
N SER A 202 -9.69 -3.21 17.73
CA SER A 202 -9.44 -2.20 16.69
C SER A 202 -10.02 -0.86 17.12
N ILE A 203 -9.18 0.18 17.12
CA ILE A 203 -9.54 1.52 17.60
C ILE A 203 -9.10 2.53 16.55
N SER A 204 -9.98 3.45 16.18
CA SER A 204 -9.70 4.46 15.17
C SER A 204 -10.32 5.82 15.50
N SER A 205 -9.72 6.89 14.97
CA SER A 205 -10.30 8.23 14.94
C SER A 205 -11.27 8.44 13.78
N VAL A 206 -11.37 7.48 12.87
CA VAL A 206 -12.34 7.45 11.76
C VAL A 206 -13.35 6.31 11.98
N GLN A 207 -14.27 6.11 11.04
CA GLN A 207 -15.24 5.02 11.05
C GLN A 207 -14.52 3.67 11.22
N PHE A 208 -15.07 2.77 12.03
CA PHE A 208 -14.48 1.44 12.18
C PHE A 208 -14.49 0.69 10.82
N SER A 209 -15.50 0.92 9.97
CA SER A 209 -15.59 0.37 8.61
C SER A 209 -14.71 1.08 7.57
N HIS A 210 -13.86 2.04 7.99
CA HIS A 210 -12.82 2.60 7.14
C HIS A 210 -11.71 1.56 6.90
N ALA A 211 -11.01 1.68 5.78
CA ALA A 211 -10.05 0.68 5.31
C ALA A 211 -8.98 0.27 6.35
N THR A 212 -8.39 1.24 7.06
CA THR A 212 -7.27 1.01 7.99
C THR A 212 -7.67 0.18 9.22
N PRO A 213 -8.73 0.53 9.99
CA PRO A 213 -9.22 -0.35 11.05
C PRO A 213 -9.78 -1.68 10.52
N ALA A 214 -10.50 -1.66 9.39
CA ALA A 214 -11.13 -2.85 8.83
C ALA A 214 -10.11 -3.90 8.33
N SER A 215 -8.93 -3.50 7.84
CA SER A 215 -7.91 -4.44 7.34
C SER A 215 -7.33 -5.38 8.40
N TYR A 216 -7.61 -5.12 9.68
CA TYR A 216 -7.25 -5.96 10.81
C TYR A 216 -8.40 -6.84 11.31
N VAL A 217 -9.56 -6.83 10.64
CA VAL A 217 -10.78 -7.49 11.12
C VAL A 217 -11.48 -8.28 10.02
N VAL A 218 -11.61 -7.73 8.81
CA VAL A 218 -12.50 -8.28 7.77
C VAL A 218 -11.76 -8.83 6.57
N HIS A 219 -12.48 -9.63 5.76
CA HIS A 219 -12.09 -10.01 4.41
C HIS A 219 -13.11 -9.45 3.41
N ASN A 220 -12.74 -8.38 2.70
CA ASN A 220 -13.60 -7.76 1.70
C ASN A 220 -12.80 -7.37 0.45
N LYS A 221 -13.37 -7.62 -0.72
CA LYS A 221 -12.76 -7.29 -2.02
C LYS A 221 -12.82 -5.79 -2.34
N SER A 222 -13.62 -5.01 -1.61
CA SER A 222 -13.78 -3.59 -1.84
C SER A 222 -13.87 -2.82 -0.53
N ARG A 223 -12.91 -1.92 -0.30
CA ARG A 223 -12.95 -0.94 0.79
C ARG A 223 -14.16 0.01 0.77
N ASN A 224 -14.90 0.06 -0.33
CA ASN A 224 -16.09 0.89 -0.48
C ASN A 224 -17.38 0.15 -0.08
N ASP A 225 -17.31 -1.15 0.21
CA ASP A 225 -18.43 -1.94 0.72
C ASP A 225 -18.61 -1.73 2.23
N HIS A 226 -18.87 -0.49 2.65
CA HIS A 226 -18.96 -0.13 4.08
C HIS A 226 -19.99 -0.96 4.84
N MET A 227 -21.10 -1.33 4.18
CA MET A 227 -22.14 -2.16 4.79
C MET A 227 -21.71 -3.61 4.95
N GLY A 228 -21.05 -4.21 3.95
CA GLY A 228 -20.50 -5.56 4.05
C GLY A 228 -19.36 -5.63 5.07
N ILE A 229 -18.51 -4.61 5.12
CA ILE A 229 -17.44 -4.46 6.12
C ILE A 229 -18.05 -4.40 7.53
N ALA A 230 -18.98 -3.46 7.78
CA ALA A 230 -19.60 -3.30 9.09
C ALA A 230 -20.34 -4.57 9.56
N LYS A 231 -20.98 -5.31 8.65
CA LYS A 231 -21.61 -6.60 8.97
C LYS A 231 -20.59 -7.64 9.44
N GLN A 232 -19.43 -7.73 8.79
CA GLN A 232 -18.36 -8.65 9.20
C GLN A 232 -17.77 -8.22 10.56
N GLU A 233 -17.56 -6.92 10.76
CA GLU A 233 -17.02 -6.39 12.02
C GLU A 233 -17.96 -6.70 13.20
N VAL A 234 -19.25 -6.38 13.09
CA VAL A 234 -20.24 -6.67 14.13
C VAL A 234 -20.40 -8.16 14.40
N ALA A 235 -20.24 -9.01 13.37
CA ALA A 235 -20.30 -10.47 13.51
C ALA A 235 -19.00 -11.10 14.02
N SER A 236 -17.91 -10.32 14.13
CA SER A 236 -16.61 -10.83 14.57
C SER A 236 -16.54 -11.06 16.08
N GLU A 237 -15.54 -11.82 16.53
CA GLU A 237 -15.26 -12.06 17.95
C GLU A 237 -14.33 -10.99 18.56
N MET A 238 -14.25 -9.80 17.94
CA MET A 238 -13.45 -8.69 18.45
C MET A 238 -13.93 -8.26 19.83
N THR A 239 -13.00 -8.15 20.78
CA THR A 239 -13.32 -7.75 22.15
C THR A 239 -13.60 -6.25 22.26
N VAL A 240 -12.92 -5.45 21.45
CA VAL A 240 -13.07 -3.98 21.42
C VAL A 240 -13.08 -3.51 19.97
N MET A 241 -14.12 -2.76 19.60
CA MET A 241 -14.16 -1.99 18.36
C MET A 241 -14.61 -0.57 18.69
N MET A 242 -13.79 0.42 18.34
CA MET A 242 -14.10 1.82 18.57
C MET A 242 -13.71 2.65 17.34
N GLY A 243 -14.63 3.51 16.90
CA GLY A 243 -14.43 4.41 15.76
C GLY A 243 -15.27 5.67 15.90
N ALA A 244 -15.01 6.64 15.04
CA ALA A 244 -15.88 7.81 14.84
C ALA A 244 -17.01 7.50 13.85
N GLY A 245 -17.81 8.51 13.48
CA GLY A 245 -18.81 8.39 12.42
C GLY A 245 -20.25 8.09 12.88
N ASN A 246 -20.61 8.48 14.10
CA ASN A 246 -21.99 8.39 14.57
C ASN A 246 -22.93 9.11 13.57
N PRO A 247 -24.00 8.46 13.09
CA PRO A 247 -24.87 9.01 12.05
C PRO A 247 -25.58 10.31 12.47
N HIS A 248 -25.66 10.61 13.77
CA HIS A 248 -26.35 11.78 14.30
C HIS A 248 -25.45 13.00 14.53
N PHE A 249 -24.13 12.88 14.35
CA PHE A 249 -23.17 13.96 14.66
C PHE A 249 -22.21 14.21 13.50
N ASP A 250 -21.70 15.44 13.40
CA ASP A 250 -20.58 15.78 12.53
C ASP A 250 -19.23 15.51 13.20
N ASP A 251 -18.14 15.74 12.46
CA ASP A 251 -16.76 15.51 12.92
C ASP A 251 -16.34 16.44 14.08
N ASN A 252 -17.15 17.45 14.41
CA ASN A 252 -16.96 18.34 15.55
C ASN A 252 -17.86 17.97 16.74
N GLY A 253 -18.56 16.82 16.69
CA GLY A 253 -19.48 16.38 17.73
C GLY A 253 -20.77 17.20 17.80
N LYS A 254 -21.13 17.95 16.75
CA LYS A 254 -22.40 18.70 16.70
C LYS A 254 -23.50 17.85 16.09
N LYS A 255 -24.68 17.88 16.70
CA LYS A 255 -25.85 17.15 16.22
C LYS A 255 -26.27 17.63 14.83
N LEU A 256 -26.44 16.70 13.90
CA LEU A 256 -26.91 16.97 12.55
C LEU A 256 -28.42 17.23 12.52
N LYS A 257 -28.88 18.03 11.55
CA LYS A 257 -30.31 18.24 11.29
C LYS A 257 -31.00 16.98 10.78
N ALA A 258 -30.29 16.18 9.99
CA ALA A 258 -30.73 14.89 9.48
C ALA A 258 -29.58 13.87 9.63
N PRO A 259 -29.85 12.65 10.11
CA PRO A 259 -28.80 11.64 10.26
C PRO A 259 -28.20 11.21 8.91
N LYS A 260 -26.92 10.82 8.90
CA LYS A 260 -26.19 10.32 7.72
C LYS A 260 -25.81 8.86 7.91
N TYR A 261 -26.45 7.96 7.15
CA TYR A 261 -26.21 6.51 7.20
C TYR A 261 -25.34 5.99 6.05
N GLY A 262 -24.44 6.84 5.51
CA GLY A 262 -23.54 6.43 4.41
C GLY A 262 -22.53 5.35 4.82
N TYR A 263 -22.32 5.21 6.13
CA TYR A 263 -21.54 4.17 6.79
C TYR A 263 -22.15 3.93 8.17
N ILE A 264 -21.95 2.73 8.72
CA ILE A 264 -22.35 2.41 10.10
C ILE A 264 -21.12 2.56 10.98
N SER A 265 -21.30 3.32 12.06
CA SER A 265 -20.34 3.49 13.15
C SER A 265 -21.04 3.69 14.48
#